data_AF-A0A1Z5JL19-F1
#
_entry.id   AF-A0A1Z5JL19-F1
#
_cell.length_a   1.000
_cell.length_b   1.000
_cell.length_c   1.000
_cell.angle_alpha   90.00
_cell.angle_beta   90.00
_cell.angle_gamma   90.00
#
_symmetry.space_group_name_H-M   'P 1'
#
loop_
_entity.id
_entity.type
_entity.pdbx_description
1 polymer ?
#
loop_
_entity_poly.entity_id
_entity_poly.type
_entity_poly.pdbx_seq_one_letter_code
_entity_poly.pdbx_strand_id
1 'polypeptide(L)'
;MDQSEPTERIGNDPSMTENSAKLPPTTEPTSQTMMRDILPERLLEFQFQNHSLRISASNVAAMAGYHPYKNLPELLLQLVYQGRWGAALLQKDAQLLGLTMITPQEALNELAKKAGVDKTLKKVLQTVKKGKVTTIETAHALKSTLTSQEVKKHLSPSEWEQFREGVRSAVDTNYGVVHENAALDEYQKLCGWPVSERNAAIRSWAFARSEDFPDEPDKGELKTAVPIKEAESLPGRPTEHGDCDRPPNNKKQKTVIDLTNVSEAVDSKCTDARASIPSVRSDDEQDSLSSASCISLKDDSSAREKNDLIEIEEFVKVQSELTTDTKKEVLKSIGRTVTVEEVENKVIPYFYILGSVDGIRDELTSSFEVDVTADVNDDDSWSIRSIIVECKHRMRRLHSPPPLYEQIQASIYCLMYGVNDADIVQVLRQDSKSNDKQSNDKLQSTIKSFIKTDGMEDYTNDEKVSKPEQEKGKPQILVSRVSLDDPALQHKTNWTTIVLPRLRAFVDAVYSIRSSDDLRYRLLASSSESELGSVAAWEFLHEQCPWLTQCDTAFSRVKQSSA
;
A
#
# COMPACT_ATOMS: atom_id res chain seq x y z
N MET A 1 16.90 67.32 61.33
CA MET A 1 16.04 68.11 60.44
C MET A 1 14.90 67.18 60.08
N ASP A 2 14.00 66.88 61.01
CA ASP A 2 13.05 67.80 61.66
C ASP A 2 12.17 68.46 60.60
N GLN A 3 11.00 67.87 60.34
CA GLN A 3 9.71 68.49 60.60
C GLN A 3 8.57 67.55 60.17
N SER A 4 7.81 67.16 61.19
CA SER A 4 6.50 66.54 61.13
C SER A 4 5.43 67.63 61.13
N GLU A 5 4.44 67.54 60.24
CA GLU A 5 3.19 68.31 60.30
C GLU A 5 1.95 67.42 60.08
N PRO A 6 0.77 67.84 60.56
CA PRO A 6 -0.30 66.94 60.96
C PRO A 6 -1.62 67.10 60.16
N THR A 7 -2.55 66.17 60.41
CA THR A 7 -4.03 66.27 60.38
C THR A 7 -4.74 67.12 59.31
N GLU A 8 -5.71 66.52 58.61
CA GLU A 8 -7.13 66.89 58.80
C GLU A 8 -8.12 65.84 58.26
N ARG A 9 -9.24 65.70 58.98
CA ARG A 9 -10.44 64.93 58.66
C ARG A 9 -11.35 65.70 57.69
N ILE A 10 -12.43 65.02 57.27
CA ILE A 10 -13.68 65.47 56.60
C ILE A 10 -13.69 64.96 55.16
N GLY A 11 -14.67 64.23 54.66
CA GLY A 11 -15.98 63.83 55.16
C GLY A 11 -16.59 62.86 54.14
N ASN A 12 -17.54 62.04 54.60
CA ASN A 12 -18.33 61.17 53.74
C ASN A 12 -19.22 62.01 52.81
N ASP A 13 -19.26 61.64 51.53
CA ASP A 13 -20.45 61.88 50.70
C ASP A 13 -20.71 60.69 49.76
N PRO A 14 -21.89 60.06 49.78
CA PRO A 14 -22.20 58.88 48.98
C PRO A 14 -23.09 59.27 47.80
N SER A 15 -22.58 59.19 46.57
CA SER A 15 -23.37 58.83 45.39
C SER A 15 -22.49 58.87 44.15
N MET A 16 -22.48 57.78 43.38
CA MET A 16 -22.40 57.78 41.92
C MET A 16 -22.66 56.33 41.46
N THR A 17 -23.93 56.13 41.12
CA THR A 17 -24.52 55.15 40.20
C THR A 17 -23.58 54.20 39.45
N GLU A 18 -23.78 52.90 39.69
CA GLU A 18 -23.36 51.79 38.84
C GLU A 18 -24.10 51.84 37.49
N ASN A 19 -23.35 51.97 36.39
CA ASN A 19 -23.76 51.56 35.06
C ASN A 19 -22.58 50.81 34.41
N SER A 20 -22.39 49.57 34.85
CA SER A 20 -21.45 48.63 34.20
C SER A 20 -22.22 47.86 33.13
N ALA A 21 -22.09 48.30 31.89
CA ALA A 21 -22.60 47.59 30.72
C ALA A 21 -21.89 46.23 30.63
N LYS A 22 -22.60 45.14 30.96
CA LYS A 22 -22.17 43.77 30.67
C LYS A 22 -22.05 43.61 29.16
N LEU A 23 -20.83 43.56 28.66
CA LEU A 23 -20.56 43.06 27.31
C LEU A 23 -21.06 41.60 27.22
N PRO A 24 -21.77 41.22 26.14
CA PRO A 24 -22.21 39.84 25.96
C PRO A 24 -20.99 38.91 25.86
N PRO A 25 -21.08 37.68 26.39
CA PRO A 25 -20.00 36.71 26.30
C PRO A 25 -19.72 36.41 24.83
N THR A 26 -18.51 36.72 24.38
CA THR A 26 -17.99 36.33 23.06
C THR A 26 -17.86 34.81 23.07
N THR A 27 -18.90 34.10 22.62
CA THR A 27 -18.83 32.66 22.39
C THR A 27 -18.04 32.43 21.11
N GLU A 28 -16.73 32.27 21.25
CA GLU A 28 -15.93 31.74 20.15
C GLU A 28 -16.46 30.34 19.80
N PRO A 29 -16.85 30.09 18.54
CA PRO A 29 -17.27 28.76 18.13
C PRO A 29 -16.11 27.80 18.37
N THR A 30 -16.34 26.80 19.20
CA THR A 30 -15.36 25.75 19.51
C THR A 30 -14.90 25.08 18.21
N SER A 31 -13.63 24.68 18.14
CA SER A 31 -13.00 24.05 16.95
C SER A 31 -13.79 22.86 16.38
N GLN A 32 -14.69 22.24 17.15
CA GLN A 32 -15.61 21.21 16.68
C GLN A 32 -16.72 21.75 15.77
N THR A 33 -17.31 22.92 16.08
CA THR A 33 -18.36 23.53 15.26
C THR A 33 -17.83 23.94 13.90
N MET A 34 -16.61 24.50 13.83
CA MET A 34 -15.98 24.83 12.54
C MET A 34 -15.70 23.61 11.65
N MET A 35 -15.44 22.43 12.23
CA MET A 35 -15.24 21.22 11.42
C MET A 35 -16.53 20.67 10.84
N ARG A 36 -17.68 20.90 11.48
CA ARG A 36 -19.00 20.45 10.99
C ARG A 36 -19.40 21.15 9.69
N ASP A 37 -19.11 22.45 9.57
CA ASP A 37 -19.53 23.24 8.40
C ASP A 37 -18.61 23.03 7.18
N ILE A 38 -17.35 22.63 7.37
CA ILE A 38 -16.34 22.48 6.29
C ILE A 38 -16.36 21.07 5.67
N LEU A 39 -16.78 20.06 6.42
CA LEU A 39 -16.80 18.66 5.97
C LEU A 39 -17.63 18.41 4.69
N PRO A 40 -18.83 19.00 4.51
CA PRO A 40 -19.62 18.88 3.29
C PRO A 40 -18.84 19.32 2.03
N GLU A 41 -18.19 20.48 2.10
CA GLU A 41 -17.48 21.08 0.98
C GLU A 41 -16.25 20.24 0.62
N ARG A 42 -15.46 19.83 1.61
CA ARG A 42 -14.27 18.99 1.38
C ARG A 42 -14.61 17.61 0.82
N LEU A 43 -15.74 17.02 1.21
CA LEU A 43 -16.20 15.77 0.61
C LEU A 43 -16.65 15.95 -0.84
N LEU A 44 -17.34 17.05 -1.15
CA LEU A 44 -17.69 17.39 -2.54
C LEU A 44 -16.43 17.65 -3.38
N GLU A 45 -15.45 18.38 -2.83
CA GLU A 45 -14.15 18.54 -3.47
C GLU A 45 -13.50 17.18 -3.71
N PHE A 46 -13.49 16.27 -2.73
CA PHE A 46 -12.93 14.94 -2.92
C PHE A 46 -13.64 14.11 -3.99
N GLN A 47 -14.96 14.20 -4.07
CA GLN A 47 -15.76 13.48 -5.07
C GLN A 47 -15.52 13.98 -6.50
N PHE A 48 -15.40 15.30 -6.68
CA PHE A 48 -15.41 15.93 -8.00
C PHE A 48 -14.05 16.46 -8.46
N GLN A 49 -13.09 16.67 -7.56
CA GLN A 49 -11.73 17.06 -7.92
C GLN A 49 -10.86 15.84 -8.20
N ASN A 50 -9.92 16.02 -9.13
CA ASN A 50 -8.92 15.01 -9.47
C ASN A 50 -7.86 14.94 -8.35
N HIS A 51 -8.22 14.37 -7.21
CA HIS A 51 -7.22 13.97 -6.23
C HIS A 51 -6.43 12.79 -6.75
N SER A 52 -5.15 13.04 -7.00
CA SER A 52 -4.22 12.06 -7.56
C SER A 52 -4.26 10.74 -6.80
N LEU A 53 -4.57 9.65 -7.51
CA LEU A 53 -4.48 8.32 -6.93
C LEU A 53 -3.04 7.96 -6.62
N ARG A 54 -2.82 7.19 -5.55
CA ARG A 54 -1.53 6.61 -5.19
C ARG A 54 -1.62 5.09 -5.37
N ILE A 55 -0.89 4.57 -6.34
CA ILE A 55 -0.97 3.16 -6.75
C ILE A 55 0.35 2.49 -6.42
N SER A 56 0.34 1.43 -5.60
CA SER A 56 1.54 0.62 -5.41
C SER A 56 1.97 -0.04 -6.72
N ALA A 57 3.28 -0.05 -7.03
CA ALA A 57 3.84 -0.75 -8.18
C ALA A 57 3.41 -2.22 -8.24
N SER A 58 3.28 -2.87 -7.07
CA SER A 58 2.80 -4.27 -6.96
C SER A 58 1.32 -4.47 -7.35
N ASN A 59 0.51 -3.41 -7.34
CA ASN A 59 -0.90 -3.46 -7.74
C ASN A 59 -1.11 -3.17 -9.23
N VAL A 60 -0.12 -2.59 -9.93
CA VAL A 60 -0.25 -2.21 -11.34
C VAL A 60 -0.56 -3.42 -12.22
N ALA A 61 0.14 -4.55 -12.01
CA ALA A 61 -0.13 -5.78 -12.74
C ALA A 61 -1.59 -6.26 -12.56
N ALA A 62 -2.15 -6.11 -11.37
CA ALA A 62 -3.54 -6.46 -11.12
C ALA A 62 -4.48 -5.51 -11.88
N MET A 63 -4.28 -4.21 -11.75
CA MET A 63 -5.08 -3.18 -12.42
C MET A 63 -4.99 -3.22 -13.94
N ALA A 64 -3.96 -3.87 -14.51
CA ALA A 64 -3.81 -4.12 -15.95
C ALA A 64 -4.30 -5.52 -16.40
N GLY A 65 -4.86 -6.33 -15.48
CA GLY A 65 -5.45 -7.64 -15.78
C GLY A 65 -4.44 -8.81 -15.82
N TYR A 66 -3.26 -8.66 -15.22
CA TYR A 66 -2.18 -9.67 -15.24
C TYR A 66 -1.91 -10.35 -13.88
N HIS A 67 -2.79 -10.16 -12.88
CA HIS A 67 -2.64 -10.75 -11.56
C HIS A 67 -3.81 -11.69 -11.20
N PRO A 68 -3.66 -13.02 -11.35
CA PRO A 68 -4.77 -13.97 -11.21
C PRO A 68 -5.24 -14.22 -9.77
N TYR A 69 -4.54 -13.65 -8.78
CA TYR A 69 -4.83 -13.88 -7.36
C TYR A 69 -5.30 -12.63 -6.61
N LYS A 70 -5.34 -11.46 -7.26
CA LYS A 70 -5.69 -10.21 -6.57
C LYS A 70 -7.20 -10.01 -6.65
N ASN A 71 -7.81 -9.63 -5.53
CA ASN A 71 -9.21 -9.23 -5.48
C ASN A 71 -9.33 -7.80 -6.06
N LEU A 72 -9.67 -7.68 -7.34
CA LEU A 72 -9.77 -6.38 -8.00
C LEU A 72 -10.94 -5.53 -7.51
N PRO A 73 -12.13 -6.07 -7.22
CA PRO A 73 -13.19 -5.28 -6.59
C PRO A 73 -12.78 -4.64 -5.26
N GLU A 74 -12.07 -5.38 -4.40
CA GLU A 74 -11.54 -4.83 -3.15
C GLU A 74 -10.49 -3.74 -3.40
N LEU A 75 -9.59 -3.95 -4.37
CA LEU A 75 -8.62 -2.93 -4.78
C LEU A 75 -9.31 -1.67 -5.35
N LEU A 76 -10.36 -1.85 -6.14
CA LEU A 76 -11.18 -0.77 -6.68
C LEU A 76 -11.81 0.04 -5.55
N LEU A 77 -12.42 -0.64 -4.56
CA LEU A 77 -13.01 -0.02 -3.38
C LEU A 77 -11.97 0.80 -2.60
N GLN A 78 -10.79 0.23 -2.35
CA GLN A 78 -9.68 0.91 -1.68
C GLN A 78 -9.24 2.18 -2.43
N LEU A 79 -9.23 2.16 -3.76
CA LEU A 79 -8.84 3.31 -4.58
C LEU A 79 -9.94 4.38 -4.65
N VAL A 80 -11.22 4.00 -4.74
CA VAL A 80 -12.35 4.94 -4.72
C VAL A 80 -12.34 5.77 -3.44
N TYR A 81 -12.11 5.10 -2.30
CA TYR A 81 -12.11 5.70 -0.96
C TYR A 81 -10.70 5.95 -0.40
N GLN A 82 -9.71 6.16 -1.27
CA GLN A 82 -8.33 6.37 -0.84
C GLN A 82 -8.13 7.69 -0.07
N GLY A 83 -7.34 7.65 1.00
CA GLY A 83 -6.94 8.83 1.77
C GLY A 83 -7.92 9.18 2.89
N ARG A 84 -7.61 10.23 3.66
CA ARG A 84 -8.46 10.65 4.80
C ARG A 84 -9.88 11.01 4.38
N TRP A 85 -10.02 11.78 3.31
CA TRP A 85 -11.32 12.21 2.80
C TRP A 85 -12.10 11.07 2.15
N GLY A 86 -11.41 10.14 1.50
CA GLY A 86 -12.01 8.89 1.01
C GLY A 86 -12.55 8.03 2.14
N ALA A 87 -11.84 7.90 3.26
CA ALA A 87 -12.33 7.19 4.44
C ALA A 87 -13.58 7.84 5.06
N ALA A 88 -13.60 9.18 5.15
CA ALA A 88 -14.78 9.90 5.61
C ALA A 88 -15.97 9.72 4.66
N LEU A 89 -15.72 9.71 3.34
CA LEU A 89 -16.75 9.43 2.34
C LEU A 89 -17.28 7.99 2.46
N LEU A 90 -16.40 7.01 2.66
CA LEU A 90 -16.78 5.62 2.87
C LEU A 90 -17.66 5.46 4.10
N GLN A 91 -17.33 6.12 5.20
CA GLN A 91 -18.14 6.10 6.42
C GLN A 91 -19.54 6.69 6.17
N LYS A 92 -19.63 7.83 5.48
CA LYS A 92 -20.91 8.45 5.09
C LYS A 92 -21.74 7.48 4.25
N ASP A 93 -21.15 6.94 3.18
CA ASP A 93 -21.87 6.08 2.24
C ASP A 93 -22.27 4.73 2.90
N ALA A 94 -21.43 4.18 3.77
CA ALA A 94 -21.77 2.99 4.56
C ALA A 94 -22.95 3.24 5.50
N GLN A 95 -22.98 4.38 6.20
CA GLN A 95 -24.09 4.72 7.10
C GLN A 95 -25.41 4.92 6.35
N LEU A 96 -25.36 5.57 5.18
CA LEU A 96 -26.54 5.74 4.31
C LEU A 96 -27.13 4.40 3.86
N LEU A 97 -26.27 3.39 3.66
CA LEU A 97 -26.67 2.04 3.28
C LEU A 97 -26.98 1.13 4.49
N GLY A 98 -26.86 1.64 5.72
CA GLY A 98 -27.02 0.84 6.93
C GLY A 98 -25.94 -0.24 7.11
N LEU A 99 -24.77 -0.05 6.50
CA LEU A 99 -23.63 -0.96 6.58
C LEU A 99 -22.78 -0.64 7.82
N THR A 100 -22.30 -1.68 8.48
CA THR A 100 -21.33 -1.55 9.58
C THR A 100 -19.92 -1.75 9.03
N MET A 101 -19.06 -0.76 9.20
CA MET A 101 -17.66 -0.84 8.81
C MET A 101 -16.87 -1.66 9.83
N ILE A 102 -16.12 -2.66 9.37
CA ILE A 102 -15.25 -3.50 10.20
C ILE A 102 -13.89 -3.54 9.53
N THR A 103 -12.81 -3.27 10.27
CA THR A 103 -11.47 -3.40 9.72
C THR A 103 -11.10 -4.87 9.50
N PRO A 104 -10.17 -5.22 8.58
CA PRO A 104 -9.73 -6.60 8.38
C PRO A 104 -9.22 -7.26 9.68
N GLN A 105 -8.57 -6.48 10.55
CA GLN A 105 -8.06 -6.96 11.83
C GLN A 105 -9.16 -7.18 12.85
N GLU A 106 -10.19 -6.32 12.90
CA GLU A 106 -11.38 -6.54 13.73
C GLU A 106 -12.19 -7.73 13.24
N ALA A 107 -12.42 -7.84 11.93
CA ALA A 107 -13.10 -8.99 11.34
C ALA A 107 -12.38 -10.29 11.70
N LEU A 108 -11.06 -10.33 11.57
CA LEU A 108 -10.25 -11.48 11.98
C LEU A 108 -10.36 -11.76 13.49
N ASN A 109 -10.40 -10.72 14.32
CA ASN A 109 -10.56 -10.87 15.78
C ASN A 109 -11.95 -11.37 16.17
N GLU A 110 -13.01 -10.90 15.53
CA GLU A 110 -14.38 -11.36 15.75
C GLU A 110 -14.56 -12.81 15.32
N LEU A 111 -14.01 -13.18 14.16
CA LEU A 111 -13.97 -14.58 13.71
C LEU A 111 -13.18 -15.45 14.70
N ALA A 112 -12.06 -14.96 15.23
CA ALA A 112 -11.28 -15.68 16.24
C ALA A 112 -12.02 -15.85 17.57
N LYS A 113 -12.78 -14.84 18.00
CA LYS A 113 -13.64 -14.90 19.20
C LYS A 113 -14.75 -15.92 18.99
N LYS A 114 -15.44 -15.87 17.85
CA LYS A 114 -16.50 -16.82 17.46
C LYS A 114 -15.98 -18.26 17.43
N ALA A 115 -14.75 -18.44 16.97
CA ALA A 115 -14.04 -19.71 16.96
C ALA A 115 -13.47 -20.18 18.30
N GLY A 116 -13.45 -19.35 19.35
CA GLY A 116 -12.83 -19.68 20.64
C GLY A 116 -11.30 -19.73 20.62
N VAL A 117 -10.63 -19.07 19.66
CA VAL A 117 -9.16 -19.09 19.49
C VAL A 117 -8.49 -17.71 19.56
N ASP A 118 -9.20 -16.68 20.05
CA ASP A 118 -8.73 -15.29 20.13
C ASP A 118 -7.38 -15.14 20.87
N LYS A 119 -7.22 -15.83 22.00
CA LYS A 119 -5.96 -15.82 22.79
C LYS A 119 -4.81 -16.44 22.00
N THR A 120 -5.08 -17.53 21.30
CA THR A 120 -4.10 -18.22 20.45
C THR A 120 -3.72 -17.33 19.28
N LEU A 121 -4.68 -16.73 18.58
CA LEU A 121 -4.43 -15.80 17.48
C LEU A 121 -3.54 -14.63 17.94
N LYS A 122 -3.89 -13.96 19.05
CA LYS A 122 -3.08 -12.87 19.62
C LYS A 122 -1.65 -13.31 19.91
N LYS A 123 -1.46 -14.51 20.48
CA LYS A 123 -0.13 -15.08 20.75
C LYS A 123 0.64 -15.37 19.46
N VAL A 124 -0.02 -15.90 18.44
CA VAL A 124 0.58 -16.17 17.12
C VAL A 124 1.01 -14.87 16.45
N LEU A 125 0.11 -13.89 16.33
CA LEU A 125 0.41 -12.58 15.75
C LEU A 125 1.54 -11.87 16.51
N GLN A 126 1.58 -11.96 17.83
CA GLN A 126 2.68 -11.41 18.62
C GLN A 126 4.00 -12.16 18.41
N THR A 127 3.97 -13.49 18.23
CA THR A 127 5.16 -14.31 17.96
C THR A 127 5.76 -13.95 16.60
N VAL A 128 4.90 -13.79 15.61
CA VAL A 128 5.22 -13.35 14.25
C VAL A 128 5.83 -11.94 14.26
N LYS A 129 5.17 -10.97 14.91
CA LYS A 129 5.68 -9.59 15.07
C LYS A 129 7.04 -9.51 15.76
N LYS A 130 7.35 -10.47 16.65
CA LYS A 130 8.65 -10.56 17.34
C LYS A 130 9.76 -11.22 16.50
N GLY A 131 9.50 -11.55 15.24
CA GLY A 131 10.48 -12.20 14.35
C GLY A 131 10.88 -13.61 14.78
N LYS A 132 10.07 -14.29 15.61
CA LYS A 132 10.39 -15.63 16.11
C LYS A 132 10.10 -16.75 15.10
N VAL A 133 9.50 -16.42 13.97
CA VAL A 133 9.14 -17.40 12.92
C VAL A 133 10.30 -17.47 11.93
N THR A 134 11.22 -18.39 12.16
CA THR A 134 12.47 -18.48 11.38
C THR A 134 12.37 -19.42 10.17
N THR A 135 11.41 -20.34 10.16
CA THR A 135 11.30 -21.41 9.14
C THR A 135 9.89 -21.52 8.56
N ILE A 136 9.75 -22.07 7.34
CA ILE A 136 8.43 -22.24 6.70
C ILE A 136 7.55 -23.18 7.53
N GLU A 137 8.14 -24.16 8.18
CA GLU A 137 7.46 -25.16 8.99
C GLU A 137 6.94 -24.54 10.29
N THR A 138 7.69 -23.63 10.92
CA THR A 138 7.16 -22.86 12.05
C THR A 138 5.98 -21.99 11.63
N ALA A 139 6.05 -21.33 10.46
CA ALA A 139 4.91 -20.58 9.92
C ALA A 139 3.72 -21.51 9.62
N HIS A 140 3.96 -22.67 9.03
CA HIS A 140 2.94 -23.67 8.72
C HIS A 140 2.32 -24.28 9.99
N ALA A 141 3.12 -24.54 11.02
CA ALA A 141 2.65 -25.03 12.31
C ALA A 141 1.74 -24.00 13.01
N LEU A 142 2.10 -22.72 12.96
CA LEU A 142 1.27 -21.62 13.49
C LEU A 142 -0.06 -21.52 12.73
N LYS A 143 -0.03 -21.59 11.39
CA LYS A 143 -1.25 -21.66 10.57
C LYS A 143 -2.08 -22.88 10.95
N SER A 144 -1.48 -24.06 10.99
CA SER A 144 -2.16 -25.33 11.27
C SER A 144 -2.80 -25.37 12.66
N THR A 145 -2.16 -24.74 13.65
CA THR A 145 -2.71 -24.59 15.00
C THR A 145 -4.00 -23.77 14.99
N LEU A 146 -4.03 -22.69 14.21
CA LEU A 146 -5.21 -21.84 14.05
C LEU A 146 -6.24 -22.42 13.08
N THR A 147 -5.82 -23.24 12.12
CA THR A 147 -6.67 -23.82 11.09
C THR A 147 -7.04 -25.28 11.39
N SER A 148 -7.15 -25.65 12.66
CA SER A 148 -7.56 -27.01 13.05
C SER A 148 -9.05 -27.28 12.74
N GLN A 149 -9.41 -28.56 12.62
CA GLN A 149 -10.81 -28.96 12.40
C GLN A 149 -11.75 -28.49 13.50
N GLU A 150 -11.25 -28.28 14.72
CA GLU A 150 -12.05 -27.79 15.83
C GLU A 150 -12.53 -26.36 15.59
N VAL A 151 -11.65 -25.50 15.08
CA VAL A 151 -11.99 -24.12 14.71
C VAL A 151 -13.05 -24.08 13.61
N LYS A 152 -12.92 -24.98 12.63
CA LYS A 152 -13.86 -25.09 11.51
C LYS A 152 -15.30 -25.39 11.97
N LYS A 153 -15.50 -26.07 13.11
CA LYS A 153 -16.86 -26.40 13.62
C LYS A 153 -17.65 -25.19 14.10
N HIS A 154 -16.97 -24.09 14.44
CA HIS A 154 -17.59 -22.90 15.03
C HIS A 154 -17.91 -21.80 14.02
N LEU A 155 -17.44 -21.95 12.78
CA LEU A 155 -17.55 -20.95 11.73
C LEU A 155 -18.35 -21.52 10.55
N SER A 156 -19.09 -20.67 9.86
CA SER A 156 -19.66 -21.03 8.56
C SER A 156 -18.54 -21.34 7.56
N PRO A 157 -18.81 -22.04 6.44
CA PRO A 157 -17.80 -22.29 5.42
C PRO A 157 -17.11 -21.03 4.89
N SER A 158 -17.87 -19.94 4.69
CA SER A 158 -17.34 -18.65 4.24
C SER A 158 -16.51 -17.96 5.33
N GLU A 159 -17.04 -17.89 6.56
CA GLU A 159 -16.32 -17.33 7.72
C GLU A 159 -15.00 -18.05 7.98
N TRP A 160 -14.99 -19.37 7.81
CA TRP A 160 -13.80 -20.19 7.93
C TRP A 160 -12.75 -19.85 6.88
N GLU A 161 -13.18 -19.66 5.62
CA GLU A 161 -12.27 -19.29 4.53
C GLU A 161 -11.66 -17.90 4.79
N GLN A 162 -12.49 -16.92 5.17
CA GLN A 162 -12.05 -15.58 5.54
C GLN A 162 -11.07 -15.61 6.72
N PHE A 163 -11.37 -16.38 7.76
CA PHE A 163 -10.48 -16.56 8.92
C PHE A 163 -9.15 -17.18 8.50
N ARG A 164 -9.19 -18.27 7.71
CA ARG A 164 -8.00 -18.97 7.20
C ARG A 164 -7.12 -18.05 6.37
N GLU A 165 -7.72 -17.27 5.47
CA GLU A 165 -7.02 -16.35 4.60
C GLU A 165 -6.42 -15.17 5.37
N GLY A 166 -7.17 -14.59 6.31
CA GLY A 166 -6.66 -13.54 7.19
C GLY A 166 -5.47 -13.98 8.05
N VAL A 167 -5.53 -15.20 8.62
CA VAL A 167 -4.39 -15.81 9.33
C VAL A 167 -3.21 -16.03 8.40
N ARG A 168 -3.45 -16.58 7.20
CA ARG A 168 -2.40 -16.86 6.21
C ARG A 168 -1.68 -15.57 5.82
N SER A 169 -2.41 -14.55 5.41
CA SER A 169 -1.89 -13.24 5.02
C SER A 169 -1.07 -12.61 6.13
N ALA A 170 -1.60 -12.57 7.37
CA ALA A 170 -0.89 -11.99 8.50
C ALA A 170 0.42 -12.72 8.84
N VAL A 171 0.47 -14.05 8.73
CA VAL A 171 1.68 -14.83 8.99
C VAL A 171 2.69 -14.67 7.84
N ASP A 172 2.24 -14.75 6.59
CA ASP A 172 3.12 -14.76 5.41
C ASP A 172 3.77 -13.40 5.17
N THR A 173 3.02 -12.30 5.30
CA THR A 173 3.54 -10.94 5.11
C THR A 173 4.65 -10.64 6.13
N ASN A 174 4.40 -10.90 7.41
CA ASN A 174 5.39 -10.67 8.44
C ASN A 174 6.60 -11.63 8.33
N TYR A 175 6.38 -12.86 7.87
CA TYR A 175 7.48 -13.79 7.60
C TYR A 175 8.41 -13.22 6.52
N GLY A 176 7.85 -12.75 5.40
CA GLY A 176 8.63 -12.13 4.33
C GLY A 176 9.50 -10.97 4.85
N VAL A 177 8.87 -10.02 5.54
CA VAL A 177 9.54 -8.83 6.09
C VAL A 177 10.72 -9.18 7.01
N VAL A 178 10.57 -10.20 7.86
CA VAL A 178 11.63 -10.61 8.81
C VAL A 178 12.83 -11.24 8.10
N HIS A 179 12.61 -11.90 6.95
CA HIS A 179 13.62 -12.70 6.26
C HIS A 179 14.25 -12.02 5.04
N GLU A 180 13.79 -10.82 4.71
CA GLU A 180 14.21 -10.06 3.52
C GLU A 180 15.72 -9.76 3.53
N ASN A 181 16.25 -9.19 4.61
CA ASN A 181 17.70 -8.91 4.72
C ASN A 181 18.56 -10.18 4.61
N ALA A 182 18.11 -11.28 5.22
CA ALA A 182 18.80 -12.55 5.13
C ALA A 182 18.70 -13.18 3.73
N ALA A 183 17.70 -12.82 2.92
CA ALA A 183 17.65 -13.22 1.51
C ALA A 183 18.65 -12.42 0.68
N LEU A 184 18.72 -11.11 0.89
CA LEU A 184 19.70 -10.24 0.24
C LEU A 184 21.14 -10.66 0.56
N ASP A 185 21.44 -11.04 1.81
CA ASP A 185 22.76 -11.54 2.20
C ASP A 185 23.17 -12.80 1.44
N GLU A 186 22.26 -13.76 1.29
CA GLU A 186 22.53 -14.99 0.56
C GLU A 186 22.64 -14.76 -0.95
N TYR A 187 21.84 -13.83 -1.49
CA TYR A 187 21.96 -13.38 -2.87
C TYR A 187 23.31 -12.71 -3.14
N GLN A 188 23.76 -11.83 -2.25
CA GLN A 188 25.06 -11.15 -2.31
C GLN A 188 26.22 -12.16 -2.34
N LYS A 189 26.14 -13.22 -1.52
CA LYS A 189 27.10 -14.34 -1.54
C LYS A 189 27.06 -15.12 -2.85
N LEU A 190 25.87 -15.28 -3.43
CA LEU A 190 25.67 -16.05 -4.66
C LEU A 190 26.21 -15.33 -5.90
N CYS A 191 25.94 -14.03 -6.02
CA CYS A 191 26.35 -13.24 -7.19
C CYS A 191 27.77 -12.64 -7.05
N GLY A 192 28.30 -12.52 -5.83
CA GLY A 192 29.61 -11.93 -5.57
C GLY A 192 29.64 -10.40 -5.60
N TRP A 193 28.48 -9.75 -5.70
CA TRP A 193 28.34 -8.29 -5.77
C TRP A 193 27.66 -7.75 -4.53
N PRO A 194 28.11 -6.64 -3.94
CA PRO A 194 27.41 -6.00 -2.83
C PRO A 194 26.04 -5.47 -3.28
N VAL A 195 25.05 -5.56 -2.40
CA VAL A 195 23.72 -4.96 -2.55
C VAL A 195 23.67 -3.69 -1.69
N SER A 196 23.64 -2.55 -2.35
CA SER A 196 23.40 -1.22 -1.79
C SER A 196 21.90 -0.92 -1.65
N GLU A 197 21.58 0.22 -1.01
CA GLU A 197 20.21 0.73 -0.88
C GLU A 197 19.16 -0.29 -0.42
N ARG A 198 19.52 -1.12 0.56
CA ARG A 198 18.60 -2.13 1.11
C ARG A 198 17.38 -1.44 1.71
N ASN A 199 16.18 -1.87 1.32
CA ASN A 199 14.94 -1.16 1.62
C ASN A 199 15.01 0.30 1.16
N ALA A 200 15.23 0.49 -0.15
CA ALA A 200 15.46 1.79 -0.75
C ALA A 200 14.34 2.79 -0.42
N ALA A 201 14.60 4.08 -0.61
CA ALA A 201 13.57 5.10 -0.44
C ALA A 201 12.34 4.78 -1.31
N ILE A 202 11.14 5.02 -0.77
CA ILE A 202 9.93 4.94 -1.57
C ILE A 202 10.04 6.00 -2.68
N ARG A 203 10.03 5.55 -3.92
CA ARG A 203 9.94 6.45 -5.08
C ARG A 203 8.49 6.69 -5.47
N SER A 204 8.24 7.89 -5.97
CA SER A 204 6.95 8.33 -6.47
C SER A 204 7.09 8.76 -7.93
N TRP A 205 6.32 8.13 -8.81
CA TRP A 205 6.34 8.43 -10.24
C TRP A 205 5.00 9.03 -10.66
N ALA A 206 5.00 10.32 -10.99
CA ALA A 206 3.81 11.11 -11.27
C ALA A 206 3.40 10.98 -12.75
N PHE A 207 2.11 10.78 -12.99
CA PHE A 207 1.54 10.66 -14.32
C PHE A 207 0.45 11.70 -14.53
N ALA A 208 0.37 12.26 -15.72
CA ALA A 208 -0.74 13.12 -16.17
C ALA A 208 -1.48 12.43 -17.32
N ARG A 209 -2.64 12.97 -17.69
CA ARG A 209 -3.35 12.49 -18.87
C ARG A 209 -2.63 12.98 -20.11
N SER A 210 -2.56 12.18 -21.18
CA SER A 210 -2.00 12.64 -22.45
C SER A 210 -2.73 13.88 -22.98
N GLU A 211 -4.04 13.96 -22.77
CA GLU A 211 -4.86 15.10 -23.17
C GLU A 211 -4.63 16.38 -22.35
N ASP A 212 -3.90 16.31 -21.23
CA ASP A 212 -3.54 17.50 -20.44
C ASP A 212 -2.37 18.28 -21.08
N PHE A 213 -1.74 17.75 -22.14
CA PHE A 213 -0.63 18.38 -22.87
C PHE A 213 -1.08 18.81 -24.29
N PRO A 214 -1.44 20.08 -24.51
CA PRO A 214 -2.00 20.55 -25.79
C PRO A 214 -1.00 20.53 -26.94
N ASP A 215 0.30 20.53 -26.64
CA ASP A 215 1.38 20.63 -27.63
C ASP A 215 1.94 19.28 -28.09
N GLU A 216 1.55 18.18 -27.44
CA GLU A 216 1.94 16.85 -27.91
C GLU A 216 1.11 16.49 -29.16
N PRO A 217 1.77 16.14 -30.28
CA PRO A 217 1.05 15.72 -31.48
C PRO A 217 0.15 14.54 -31.12
N ASP A 218 -1.10 14.55 -31.59
CA ASP A 218 -2.06 13.48 -31.35
C ASP A 218 -1.44 12.13 -31.78
N LYS A 219 -0.94 11.35 -30.81
CA LYS A 219 -0.23 10.08 -31.02
C LYS A 219 -1.20 8.94 -31.38
N GLY A 220 -2.45 9.27 -31.73
CA GLY A 220 -3.48 8.34 -32.20
C GLY A 220 -4.58 8.11 -31.16
N GLU A 221 -5.50 7.19 -31.48
CA GLU A 221 -6.75 6.98 -30.74
C GLU A 221 -6.58 6.49 -29.28
N LEU A 222 -5.40 5.96 -28.91
CA LEU A 222 -5.16 5.39 -27.58
C LEU A 222 -4.81 6.49 -26.56
N LYS A 223 -5.85 7.02 -25.91
CA LYS A 223 -5.68 7.86 -24.71
C LYS A 223 -4.87 7.09 -23.67
N THR A 224 -3.76 7.67 -23.23
CA THR A 224 -2.86 7.04 -22.26
C THR A 224 -2.54 8.01 -21.12
N ALA A 225 -1.76 7.54 -20.16
CA ALA A 225 -1.11 8.40 -19.19
C ALA A 225 0.35 8.62 -19.62
N VAL A 226 0.89 9.79 -19.34
CA VAL A 226 2.30 10.11 -19.62
C VAL A 226 3.00 10.49 -18.32
N PRO A 227 4.25 10.04 -18.12
CA PRO A 227 5.02 10.47 -16.95
C PRO A 227 5.26 11.98 -17.04
N ILE A 228 5.01 12.70 -15.94
CA ILE A 228 5.23 14.15 -15.86
C ILE A 228 6.73 14.44 -15.73
N LYS A 229 7.43 13.59 -14.97
CA LYS A 229 8.87 13.66 -14.69
C LYS A 229 9.39 12.28 -14.28
N GLU A 230 10.70 12.18 -14.12
CA GLU A 230 11.35 11.01 -13.54
C GLU A 230 10.83 10.73 -12.11
N ALA A 231 10.91 9.47 -11.68
CA ALA A 231 10.41 9.10 -10.35
C ALA A 231 11.29 9.71 -9.26
N GLU A 232 10.67 10.38 -8.30
CA GLU A 232 11.36 11.08 -7.22
C GLU A 232 11.37 10.24 -5.96
N SER A 233 12.50 10.22 -5.26
CA SER A 233 12.57 9.66 -3.91
C SER A 233 11.74 10.53 -2.97
N LEU A 234 10.72 9.94 -2.34
CA LEU A 234 10.01 10.61 -1.27
C LEU A 234 10.98 10.81 -0.10
N PRO A 235 10.97 11.98 0.56
CA PRO A 235 11.82 12.21 1.72
C PRO A 235 11.47 11.14 2.75
N GLY A 236 12.40 10.20 2.94
CA GLY A 236 12.26 9.21 3.98
C GLY A 236 12.04 9.95 5.30
N ARG A 237 11.11 9.47 6.12
CA ARG A 237 11.19 9.82 7.55
C ARG A 237 12.62 9.54 7.97
N PRO A 238 13.34 10.49 8.60
CA PRO A 238 14.72 10.26 9.03
C PRO A 238 14.75 8.93 9.74
N THR A 239 15.30 7.92 9.08
CA THR A 239 15.55 6.67 9.75
C THR A 239 16.71 7.03 10.65
N GLU A 240 16.53 6.91 11.96
CA GLU A 240 17.60 7.09 12.94
C GLU A 240 18.65 5.98 12.75
N HIS A 241 19.30 5.98 11.60
CA HIS A 241 20.47 5.20 11.30
C HIS A 241 21.64 5.96 11.91
N GLY A 242 21.94 5.60 13.15
CA GLY A 242 23.25 5.88 13.73
C GLY A 242 24.34 5.22 12.90
N ASP A 243 25.48 5.90 12.86
CA ASP A 243 26.71 5.55 12.14
C ASP A 243 27.02 4.06 12.04
N CYS A 244 27.42 3.67 10.83
CA CYS A 244 27.63 2.32 10.33
C CYS A 244 28.79 1.54 10.96
N ASP A 245 29.49 2.10 11.96
CA ASP A 245 30.77 1.56 12.45
C ASP A 245 30.67 0.74 13.75
N ARG A 246 29.47 0.42 14.26
CA ARG A 246 29.34 -0.46 15.44
C ARG A 246 28.88 -1.87 15.09
N PRO A 247 29.54 -2.92 15.64
CA PRO A 247 29.14 -4.30 15.43
C PRO A 247 27.71 -4.54 15.96
N PRO A 248 26.97 -5.48 15.36
CA PRO A 248 25.52 -5.55 15.50
C PRO A 248 25.15 -6.00 16.91
N ASN A 249 24.65 -5.07 17.72
CA ASN A 249 23.91 -5.41 18.93
C ASN A 249 22.42 -5.43 18.58
N ASN A 250 21.92 -6.64 18.31
CA ASN A 250 20.53 -6.92 18.01
C ASN A 250 19.60 -6.39 19.11
N LYS A 251 18.90 -5.28 18.85
CA LYS A 251 17.58 -4.91 19.39
C LYS A 251 17.22 -3.48 18.96
N LYS A 252 16.56 -3.34 17.80
CA LYS A 252 15.55 -2.31 17.50
C LYS A 252 15.04 -2.57 16.08
N GLN A 253 13.92 -3.27 15.98
CA GLN A 253 13.23 -3.53 14.70
C GLN A 253 12.45 -2.28 14.30
N LYS A 254 12.68 -1.83 13.06
CA LYS A 254 12.00 -0.73 12.39
C LYS A 254 10.55 -1.09 12.06
N THR A 255 9.68 -0.09 12.09
CA THR A 255 8.32 -0.13 11.57
C THR A 255 8.39 -0.11 10.04
N VAL A 256 8.13 -1.26 9.41
CA VAL A 256 7.94 -1.36 7.96
C VAL A 256 6.55 -0.81 7.61
N ILE A 257 6.49 0.08 6.62
CA ILE A 257 5.25 0.72 6.18
C ILE A 257 4.48 -0.30 5.34
N ASP A 258 3.31 -0.70 5.82
CA ASP A 258 2.33 -1.41 5.01
C ASP A 258 1.79 -0.46 3.94
N LEU A 259 2.24 -0.65 2.69
CA LEU A 259 1.84 0.19 1.57
C LEU A 259 0.35 0.07 1.21
N THR A 260 -0.41 -0.82 1.86
CA THR A 260 -1.87 -0.86 1.75
C THR A 260 -2.60 0.14 2.68
N ASN A 261 -1.88 0.76 3.63
CA ASN A 261 -2.40 1.78 4.57
C ASN A 261 -1.74 3.17 4.41
N VAL A 262 -1.24 3.52 3.21
CA VAL A 262 -0.54 4.80 2.92
C VAL A 262 -1.43 6.04 3.08
N SER A 263 -2.71 5.88 3.40
CA SER A 263 -3.64 6.99 3.64
C SER A 263 -3.26 7.88 4.83
N GLU A 264 -2.60 7.37 5.88
CA GLU A 264 -2.33 8.17 7.09
C GLU A 264 -1.00 8.94 7.06
N ALA A 265 0.01 8.47 6.31
CA ALA A 265 1.39 8.91 6.53
C ALA A 265 1.79 10.23 5.83
N VAL A 266 1.04 10.72 4.84
CA VAL A 266 1.49 11.82 3.95
C VAL A 266 0.55 13.04 3.97
N ASP A 267 -0.66 12.94 4.52
CA ASP A 267 -1.63 14.06 4.52
C ASP A 267 -1.27 15.17 5.54
N SER A 268 -0.11 15.08 6.22
CA SER A 268 0.34 16.06 7.23
C SER A 268 1.06 17.30 6.66
N LYS A 269 1.21 17.45 5.34
CA LYS A 269 1.89 18.62 4.73
C LYS A 269 1.10 19.42 3.70
N CYS A 270 -0.23 19.26 3.63
CA CYS A 270 -1.05 20.28 2.96
C CYS A 270 -1.23 21.47 3.91
N THR A 271 -0.19 22.28 4.06
CA THR A 271 -0.25 23.54 4.82
C THR A 271 -0.73 24.65 3.89
N ASP A 272 -1.93 25.16 4.16
CA ASP A 272 -2.34 26.49 3.71
C ASP A 272 -1.26 27.50 4.13
N ALA A 273 -0.72 28.22 3.16
CA ALA A 273 0.20 29.32 3.41
C ALA A 273 -0.58 30.47 4.08
N ARG A 274 -0.59 30.51 5.42
CA ARG A 274 -1.03 31.68 6.18
C ARG A 274 -0.03 32.04 7.27
N ALA A 275 0.23 33.33 7.38
CA ALA A 275 1.35 34.00 8.03
C ALA A 275 1.66 33.55 9.47
N SER A 276 2.95 33.44 9.77
CA SER A 276 3.51 33.14 11.09
C SER A 276 3.42 34.34 12.03
N ILE A 277 2.93 34.13 13.26
CA ILE A 277 3.14 35.01 14.43
C ILE A 277 4.16 34.31 15.35
N PRO A 278 5.17 35.01 15.90
CA PRO A 278 6.21 34.37 16.71
C PRO A 278 5.72 34.06 18.13
N SER A 279 5.93 32.82 18.57
CA SER A 279 5.68 32.36 19.94
C SER A 279 6.94 32.49 20.80
N VAL A 280 6.74 32.98 22.02
CA VAL A 280 7.70 33.28 23.08
C VAL A 280 8.14 31.99 23.78
N ARG A 281 9.45 31.89 24.05
CA ARG A 281 10.07 30.82 24.86
C ARG A 281 9.89 31.09 26.35
N SER A 282 9.69 30.03 27.13
CA SER A 282 10.13 29.96 28.53
C SER A 282 10.57 28.54 28.85
N ASP A 283 11.76 28.47 29.45
CA ASP A 283 12.48 27.29 29.94
C ASP A 283 12.03 26.88 31.37
N ASP A 284 12.68 25.83 31.88
CA ASP A 284 12.78 25.29 33.27
C ASP A 284 12.07 23.92 33.47
N GLU A 285 12.83 22.81 33.58
CA GLU A 285 13.43 22.18 34.79
C GLU A 285 12.37 21.55 35.74
N GLN A 286 12.51 20.41 36.44
CA GLN A 286 13.47 19.31 36.63
C GLN A 286 12.71 18.20 37.44
N ASP A 287 13.30 17.00 37.53
CA ASP A 287 13.25 16.03 38.65
C ASP A 287 12.05 15.10 38.99
N SER A 288 12.32 13.81 38.73
CA SER A 288 12.48 12.65 39.65
C SER A 288 11.35 12.06 40.55
N LEU A 289 11.16 10.75 40.36
CA LEU A 289 10.87 9.64 41.31
C LEU A 289 9.60 9.62 42.20
N SER A 290 8.72 8.64 41.98
CA SER A 290 8.57 7.41 42.80
C SER A 290 7.15 6.80 42.84
N SER A 291 7.12 5.46 42.78
CA SER A 291 6.20 4.48 43.41
C SER A 291 4.66 4.64 43.43
N ALA A 292 4.03 3.68 42.72
CA ALA A 292 2.94 2.78 43.13
C ALA A 292 1.64 3.32 43.79
N SER A 293 0.51 3.13 43.10
CA SER A 293 -0.74 2.56 43.69
C SER A 293 -1.81 2.34 42.61
N CYS A 294 -2.58 1.28 42.79
CA CYS A 294 -3.67 0.77 41.95
C CYS A 294 -4.90 1.69 41.95
N ILE A 295 -5.47 2.01 40.80
CA ILE A 295 -6.89 2.45 40.67
C ILE A 295 -7.52 1.85 39.41
N SER A 296 -8.67 1.21 39.63
CA SER A 296 -9.64 0.72 38.65
C SER A 296 -10.21 1.86 37.82
N LEU A 297 -10.22 1.75 36.49
CA LEU A 297 -10.95 2.65 35.60
C LEU A 297 -11.96 1.85 34.79
N LYS A 298 -13.22 2.26 34.95
CA LYS A 298 -14.38 1.89 34.14
C LYS A 298 -14.22 2.51 32.75
N ASP A 299 -14.62 1.77 31.72
CA ASP A 299 -14.66 2.20 30.34
C ASP A 299 -15.72 3.31 30.12
N ASP A 300 -15.26 4.52 29.80
CA ASP A 300 -16.06 5.68 29.36
C ASP A 300 -16.08 5.85 27.83
N SER A 301 -15.92 4.76 27.06
CA SER A 301 -15.90 4.82 25.59
C SER A 301 -17.27 5.07 24.93
N SER A 302 -18.39 4.92 25.65
CA SER A 302 -19.73 5.00 25.04
C SER A 302 -20.30 6.41 24.81
N ALA A 303 -19.68 7.45 25.39
CA ALA A 303 -20.19 8.83 25.29
C ALA A 303 -19.65 9.59 24.07
N ARG A 304 -18.46 9.24 23.57
CA ARG A 304 -17.88 9.84 22.35
C ARG A 304 -18.56 9.33 21.09
N GLU A 305 -18.84 8.04 21.02
CA GLU A 305 -19.46 7.37 19.87
C GLU A 305 -20.89 7.88 19.59
N LYS A 306 -21.62 8.29 20.62
CA LYS A 306 -22.98 8.87 20.47
C LYS A 306 -22.97 10.30 19.92
N ASN A 307 -21.92 11.08 20.18
CA ASN A 307 -21.81 12.43 19.64
C ASN A 307 -21.45 12.40 18.15
N ASP A 308 -20.58 11.47 17.74
CA ASP A 308 -20.20 11.33 16.32
C ASP A 308 -21.36 10.82 15.43
N LEU A 309 -22.31 10.05 16.00
CA LEU A 309 -23.50 9.56 15.27
C LEU A 309 -24.56 10.64 15.04
N ILE A 310 -24.77 11.54 16.01
CA ILE A 310 -25.72 12.68 15.87
C ILE A 310 -25.22 13.66 14.79
N GLU A 311 -23.90 13.81 14.64
CA GLU A 311 -23.27 14.71 13.67
C GLU A 311 -23.49 14.31 12.21
N ILE A 312 -23.67 13.02 11.91
CA ILE A 312 -23.82 12.55 10.53
C ILE A 312 -25.28 12.53 10.08
N GLU A 313 -26.24 12.29 10.99
CA GLU A 313 -27.67 12.36 10.67
C GLU A 313 -28.11 13.78 10.26
N GLU A 314 -27.59 14.82 10.91
CA GLU A 314 -27.88 16.21 10.56
C GLU A 314 -27.28 16.61 9.20
N PHE A 315 -26.12 16.04 8.85
CA PHE A 315 -25.45 16.24 7.55
C PHE A 315 -26.17 15.55 6.38
N VAL A 316 -26.66 14.32 6.56
CA VAL A 316 -27.44 13.60 5.53
C VAL A 316 -28.65 14.41 5.10
N LYS A 317 -29.26 15.14 6.05
CA LYS A 317 -30.42 16.00 5.80
C LYS A 317 -30.10 17.26 4.97
N VAL A 318 -28.89 17.82 5.10
CA VAL A 318 -28.46 19.01 4.34
C VAL A 318 -28.13 18.67 2.88
N GLN A 319 -27.61 17.46 2.62
CA GLN A 319 -27.23 17.04 1.27
C GLN A 319 -28.41 16.71 0.35
N SER A 320 -29.55 16.26 0.89
CA SER A 320 -30.76 16.01 0.07
C SER A 320 -31.39 17.28 -0.50
N GLU A 321 -30.95 18.46 -0.06
CA GLU A 321 -31.51 19.76 -0.47
C GLU A 321 -30.62 20.51 -1.50
N LEU A 322 -29.42 20.02 -1.83
CA LEU A 322 -28.50 20.71 -2.74
C LEU A 322 -28.80 20.42 -4.22
N THR A 323 -29.16 21.45 -5.01
CA THR A 323 -29.45 21.32 -6.45
C THR A 323 -28.17 21.23 -7.31
N THR A 324 -28.31 20.72 -8.53
CA THR A 324 -27.19 20.57 -9.50
C THR A 324 -26.54 21.91 -9.91
N ASP A 325 -27.25 23.02 -9.76
CA ASP A 325 -26.78 24.34 -10.18
C ASP A 325 -25.77 24.92 -9.17
N THR A 326 -25.97 24.69 -7.87
CA THR A 326 -25.04 25.12 -6.80
C THR A 326 -23.67 24.44 -6.94
N LYS A 327 -23.64 23.17 -7.39
CA LYS A 327 -22.38 22.43 -7.64
C LYS A 327 -21.54 23.08 -8.76
N LYS A 328 -22.18 23.61 -9.80
CA LYS A 328 -21.49 24.29 -10.91
C LYS A 328 -20.93 25.66 -10.52
N GLU A 329 -21.59 26.35 -9.59
CA GLU A 329 -21.22 27.71 -9.19
C GLU A 329 -19.97 27.74 -8.29
N VAL A 330 -19.86 26.79 -7.35
CA VAL A 330 -18.65 26.60 -6.51
C VAL A 330 -17.40 26.36 -7.37
N LEU A 331 -17.50 25.50 -8.39
CA LEU A 331 -16.40 25.20 -9.32
C LEU A 331 -15.94 26.40 -10.16
N LYS A 332 -16.84 27.36 -10.43
CA LYS A 332 -16.54 28.54 -11.26
C LYS A 332 -15.75 29.62 -10.50
N SER A 333 -15.84 29.64 -9.17
CA SER A 333 -15.23 30.67 -8.31
C SER A 333 -13.72 30.53 -8.10
N ILE A 334 -13.12 29.39 -8.49
CA ILE A 334 -11.71 29.05 -8.24
C ILE A 334 -10.79 29.49 -9.40
N GLY A 335 -11.34 30.05 -10.48
CA GLY A 335 -10.60 30.44 -11.69
C GLY A 335 -9.67 31.65 -11.52
N ARG A 336 -8.45 31.42 -11.05
CA ARG A 336 -7.35 32.41 -11.02
C ARG A 336 -6.47 32.29 -12.28
N THR A 337 -6.18 33.42 -12.92
CA THR A 337 -5.31 33.52 -14.11
C THR A 337 -3.85 33.23 -13.75
N VAL A 338 -3.19 32.33 -14.49
CA VAL A 338 -1.83 31.81 -14.26
C VAL A 338 -0.97 32.08 -15.49
N THR A 339 0.31 32.41 -15.30
CA THR A 339 1.27 32.67 -16.38
C THR A 339 1.89 31.38 -16.93
N VAL A 340 2.39 31.37 -18.17
CA VAL A 340 2.83 30.13 -18.89
C VAL A 340 4.00 29.41 -18.18
N GLU A 341 4.96 30.12 -17.58
CA GLU A 341 6.04 29.50 -16.78
C GLU A 341 5.56 28.92 -15.43
N GLU A 342 4.41 29.36 -14.93
CA GLU A 342 3.75 28.74 -13.77
C GLU A 342 2.96 27.48 -14.17
N VAL A 343 2.70 27.24 -15.46
CA VAL A 343 1.87 26.09 -15.92
C VAL A 343 2.64 24.76 -15.86
N GLU A 344 3.93 24.73 -16.18
CA GLU A 344 4.75 23.50 -16.05
C GLU A 344 4.86 23.03 -14.58
N ASN A 345 4.74 23.94 -13.61
CA ASN A 345 4.69 23.62 -12.18
C ASN A 345 3.27 23.35 -11.64
N LYS A 346 2.23 23.33 -12.50
CA LYS A 346 0.84 23.24 -12.06
C LYS A 346 0.04 22.07 -12.64
N VAL A 347 0.65 21.19 -13.44
CA VAL A 347 -0.02 19.95 -13.83
C VAL A 347 -0.21 19.09 -12.57
N ILE A 348 -1.43 19.07 -12.07
CA ILE A 348 -1.81 18.22 -10.94
C ILE A 348 -1.73 16.78 -11.44
N PRO A 349 -0.91 15.92 -10.82
CA PRO A 349 -0.77 14.56 -11.30
C PRO A 349 -2.12 13.83 -11.30
N TYR A 350 -2.39 13.11 -12.38
CA TYR A 350 -3.57 12.28 -12.52
C TYR A 350 -3.51 11.06 -11.58
N PHE A 351 -2.33 10.45 -11.46
CA PHE A 351 -2.02 9.46 -10.43
C PHE A 351 -0.51 9.39 -10.20
N TYR A 352 -0.12 8.69 -9.15
CA TYR A 352 1.26 8.33 -8.83
C TYR A 352 1.39 6.81 -8.77
N ILE A 353 2.50 6.29 -9.29
CA ILE A 353 2.96 4.95 -8.96
C ILE A 353 3.98 5.07 -7.83
N LEU A 354 3.76 4.35 -6.74
CA LEU A 354 4.63 4.31 -5.56
C LEU A 354 5.31 2.96 -5.47
N GLY A 355 6.60 2.95 -5.18
CA GLY A 355 7.38 1.73 -5.16
C GLY A 355 8.60 1.83 -4.26
N SER A 356 8.97 0.70 -3.66
CA SER A 356 10.23 0.53 -2.94
C SER A 356 10.87 -0.74 -3.47
N VAL A 357 12.17 -0.68 -3.75
CA VAL A 357 12.95 -1.87 -4.13
C VAL A 357 13.61 -2.46 -2.89
N ASP A 358 13.80 -3.77 -2.86
CA ASP A 358 14.43 -4.44 -1.72
C ASP A 358 15.93 -4.16 -1.65
N GLY A 359 16.58 -3.99 -2.81
CA GLY A 359 17.96 -3.50 -2.91
C GLY A 359 18.35 -3.12 -4.33
N ILE A 360 19.54 -2.54 -4.46
CA ILE A 360 20.17 -2.22 -5.75
C ILE A 360 21.57 -2.81 -5.71
N ARG A 361 22.07 -3.34 -6.82
CA ARG A 361 23.48 -3.70 -6.94
C ARG A 361 24.07 -3.14 -8.22
N ASP A 362 25.37 -2.99 -8.22
CA ASP A 362 26.13 -2.60 -9.40
C ASP A 362 26.87 -3.81 -9.96
N GLU A 363 26.82 -3.99 -11.28
CA GLU A 363 27.44 -5.08 -12.02
C GLU A 363 28.37 -4.51 -13.09
N LEU A 364 29.60 -5.01 -13.14
CA LEU A 364 30.52 -4.67 -14.20
C LEU A 364 30.13 -5.42 -15.48
N THR A 365 29.97 -4.68 -16.57
CA THR A 365 29.55 -5.19 -17.88
C THR A 365 30.54 -4.77 -18.95
N SER A 366 30.72 -5.62 -19.95
CA SER A 366 31.54 -5.30 -21.11
C SER A 366 30.62 -4.73 -22.19
N SER A 367 30.97 -3.57 -22.75
CA SER A 367 30.15 -2.90 -23.78
C SER A 367 29.99 -3.70 -25.08
N PHE A 368 30.79 -4.76 -25.29
CA PHE A 368 30.74 -5.62 -26.47
C PHE A 368 29.40 -6.36 -26.67
N GLU A 369 28.53 -6.42 -25.67
CA GLU A 369 27.20 -7.05 -25.83
C GLU A 369 26.23 -6.21 -26.68
N VAL A 370 26.47 -4.91 -26.87
CA VAL A 370 25.48 -4.00 -27.48
C VAL A 370 25.85 -3.57 -28.90
N ASP A 371 27.13 -3.60 -29.30
CA ASP A 371 27.54 -3.08 -30.61
C ASP A 371 28.53 -3.99 -31.33
N VAL A 372 28.02 -4.75 -32.31
CA VAL A 372 28.79 -5.70 -33.14
C VAL A 372 29.82 -4.98 -34.05
N THR A 373 29.82 -3.64 -34.05
CA THR A 373 30.65 -2.81 -34.93
C THR A 373 31.82 -2.11 -34.25
N ALA A 374 31.98 -2.24 -32.92
CA ALA A 374 33.05 -1.58 -32.18
C ALA A 374 34.43 -2.22 -32.44
N ASP A 375 35.43 -1.38 -32.66
CA ASP A 375 36.82 -1.74 -32.94
C ASP A 375 37.41 -2.57 -31.78
N VAL A 376 37.95 -3.77 -32.08
CA VAL A 376 38.29 -4.83 -31.11
C VAL A 376 39.45 -4.45 -30.17
N ASN A 377 40.02 -3.25 -30.31
CA ASN A 377 41.25 -2.85 -29.62
C ASN A 377 41.05 -1.88 -28.44
N ASP A 378 39.81 -1.58 -28.03
CA ASP A 378 39.57 -0.71 -26.88
C ASP A 378 39.39 -1.55 -25.59
N ASP A 379 40.50 -1.78 -24.88
CA ASP A 379 40.54 -2.52 -23.60
C ASP A 379 39.81 -1.79 -22.44
N ASP A 380 39.33 -0.55 -22.66
CA ASP A 380 38.68 0.33 -21.67
C ASP A 380 37.15 0.28 -21.69
N SER A 381 36.55 -0.75 -22.29
CA SER A 381 35.11 -0.79 -22.62
C SER A 381 34.18 -1.26 -21.47
N TRP A 382 34.68 -1.33 -20.24
CA TRP A 382 33.91 -1.78 -19.08
C TRP A 382 33.01 -0.67 -18.52
N SER A 383 31.71 -0.94 -18.40
CA SER A 383 30.73 -0.05 -17.79
C SER A 383 30.10 -0.69 -16.55
N ILE A 384 29.81 0.13 -15.54
CA ILE A 384 29.03 -0.28 -14.39
C ILE A 384 27.55 -0.05 -14.72
N ARG A 385 26.72 -1.10 -14.58
CA ARG A 385 25.26 -0.98 -14.65
C ARG A 385 24.64 -1.26 -13.29
N SER A 386 23.62 -0.49 -12.93
CA SER A 386 22.81 -0.77 -11.75
C SER A 386 21.70 -1.76 -12.08
N ILE A 387 21.42 -2.66 -11.14
CA ILE A 387 20.41 -3.73 -11.25
C ILE A 387 19.53 -3.66 -10.02
N ILE A 388 18.22 -3.60 -10.25
CA ILE A 388 17.24 -3.68 -9.16
C ILE A 388 17.20 -5.10 -8.60
N VAL A 389 17.13 -5.25 -7.29
CA VAL A 389 16.97 -6.55 -6.63
C VAL A 389 15.61 -6.58 -5.95
N GLU A 390 14.75 -7.54 -6.35
CA GLU A 390 13.43 -7.77 -5.75
C GLU A 390 13.38 -9.18 -5.16
N CYS A 391 13.15 -9.29 -3.85
CA CYS A 391 13.12 -10.52 -3.09
C CYS A 391 11.69 -11.04 -2.90
N LYS A 392 11.47 -12.32 -3.24
CA LYS A 392 10.20 -13.01 -3.05
C LYS A 392 10.37 -14.26 -2.19
N HIS A 393 9.79 -14.23 -1.00
CA HIS A 393 9.75 -15.38 -0.10
C HIS A 393 8.66 -16.37 -0.54
N ARG A 394 9.08 -17.54 -1.01
CA ARG A 394 8.18 -18.61 -1.45
C ARG A 394 7.92 -19.57 -0.32
N MET A 395 6.65 -19.92 -0.14
CA MET A 395 6.21 -20.87 0.89
C MET A 395 6.11 -22.32 0.40
N ARG A 396 6.07 -22.53 -0.93
CA ARG A 396 5.81 -23.86 -1.53
C ARG A 396 6.86 -24.29 -2.53
N ARG A 397 7.10 -23.45 -3.54
CA ARG A 397 8.02 -23.73 -4.64
C ARG A 397 8.61 -22.44 -5.21
N LEU A 398 9.78 -22.58 -5.81
CA LEU A 398 10.38 -21.56 -6.67
C LEU A 398 9.72 -21.63 -8.06
N HIS A 399 9.61 -20.50 -8.75
CA HIS A 399 8.99 -20.41 -10.08
C HIS A 399 10.05 -20.07 -11.13
N SER A 400 10.14 -20.83 -12.21
CA SER A 400 11.00 -20.51 -13.36
C SER A 400 10.18 -20.66 -14.65
N PRO A 401 9.86 -19.58 -15.38
CA PRO A 401 10.16 -18.17 -15.03
C PRO A 401 9.34 -17.68 -13.81
N PRO A 402 9.71 -16.53 -13.20
CA PRO A 402 8.87 -15.87 -12.19
C PRO A 402 7.47 -15.56 -12.74
N PRO A 403 6.42 -15.47 -11.90
CA PRO A 403 5.09 -15.04 -12.34
C PRO A 403 5.10 -13.67 -13.04
N LEU A 404 4.31 -13.53 -14.10
CA LEU A 404 4.27 -12.31 -14.94
C LEU A 404 3.97 -11.04 -14.13
N TYR A 405 3.09 -11.10 -13.12
CA TYR A 405 2.79 -9.93 -12.28
C TYR A 405 3.99 -9.43 -11.48
N GLU A 406 4.95 -10.31 -11.14
CA GLU A 406 6.19 -9.91 -10.47
C GLU A 406 7.20 -9.33 -11.48
N GLN A 407 7.21 -9.85 -12.71
CA GLN A 407 8.02 -9.28 -13.79
C GLN A 407 7.55 -7.87 -14.15
N ILE A 408 6.23 -7.63 -14.19
CA ILE A 408 5.66 -6.28 -14.39
C ILE A 408 6.08 -5.35 -13.25
N GLN A 409 5.98 -5.81 -11.99
CA GLN A 409 6.45 -5.04 -10.83
C GLN A 409 7.94 -4.67 -10.96
N ALA A 410 8.79 -5.64 -11.29
CA ALA A 410 10.22 -5.41 -11.48
C ALA A 410 10.51 -4.45 -12.65
N SER A 411 9.79 -4.58 -13.76
CA SER A 411 9.91 -3.67 -14.91
C SER A 411 9.53 -2.23 -14.56
N ILE A 412 8.51 -2.04 -13.72
CA ILE A 412 8.16 -0.71 -13.21
C ILE A 412 9.30 -0.12 -12.38
N TYR A 413 9.96 -0.92 -11.55
CA TYR A 413 11.13 -0.45 -10.81
C TYR A 413 12.29 -0.09 -11.74
N CYS A 414 12.57 -0.90 -12.77
CA CYS A 414 13.53 -0.53 -13.80
C CYS A 414 13.24 0.86 -14.39
N LEU A 415 11.98 1.11 -14.78
CA LEU A 415 11.54 2.39 -15.33
C LEU A 415 11.66 3.55 -14.32
N MET A 416 11.28 3.32 -13.05
CA MET A 416 11.37 4.33 -11.99
C MET A 416 12.81 4.73 -11.64
N TYR A 417 13.76 3.81 -11.80
CA TYR A 417 15.17 4.03 -11.48
C TYR A 417 16.02 4.36 -12.71
N GLY A 418 15.44 4.34 -13.92
CA GLY A 418 16.19 4.60 -15.15
C GLY A 418 17.22 3.50 -15.46
N VAL A 419 16.95 2.26 -15.06
CA VAL A 419 17.84 1.10 -15.30
C VAL A 419 17.15 0.08 -16.19
N ASN A 420 17.91 -0.78 -16.85
CA ASN A 420 17.35 -1.77 -17.79
C ASN A 420 17.02 -3.11 -17.13
N ASP A 421 17.68 -3.46 -16.03
CA ASP A 421 17.71 -4.82 -15.51
C ASP A 421 17.28 -4.91 -14.04
N ALA A 422 16.56 -5.98 -13.72
CA ALA A 422 16.21 -6.37 -12.36
C ALA A 422 16.45 -7.88 -12.15
N ASP A 423 16.90 -8.25 -10.96
CA ASP A 423 16.98 -9.63 -10.50
C ASP A 423 15.82 -9.91 -9.52
N ILE A 424 14.94 -10.83 -9.90
CA ILE A 424 13.93 -11.39 -9.00
C ILE A 424 14.55 -12.57 -8.25
N VAL A 425 14.79 -12.37 -6.95
CA VAL A 425 15.39 -13.35 -6.04
C VAL A 425 14.30 -14.09 -5.29
N GLN A 426 14.05 -15.34 -5.67
CA GLN A 426 13.09 -16.20 -4.99
C GLN A 426 13.76 -17.07 -3.94
N VAL A 427 13.27 -17.03 -2.70
CA VAL A 427 13.86 -17.77 -1.57
C VAL A 427 12.86 -18.75 -0.98
N LEU A 428 13.27 -20.01 -0.85
CA LEU A 428 12.51 -21.10 -0.23
C LEU A 428 13.31 -21.69 0.94
N ARG A 429 12.79 -21.54 2.17
CA ARG A 429 13.44 -21.98 3.41
C ARG A 429 12.78 -23.25 3.97
N GLN A 430 13.23 -24.42 3.52
CA GLN A 430 12.74 -25.71 4.02
C GLN A 430 13.55 -26.19 5.22
N ASP A 431 12.86 -26.71 6.24
CA ASP A 431 13.50 -27.40 7.35
C ASP A 431 14.01 -28.76 6.90
N SER A 432 15.27 -29.04 7.22
CA SER A 432 15.96 -30.30 6.90
C SER A 432 15.35 -31.56 7.54
N LYS A 433 14.29 -31.40 8.35
CA LYS A 433 13.70 -32.46 9.18
C LYS A 433 12.42 -33.06 8.62
N SER A 434 11.80 -32.47 7.58
CA SER A 434 10.65 -33.11 6.93
C SER A 434 11.15 -34.25 6.04
N ASN A 435 11.10 -35.48 6.55
CA ASN A 435 11.45 -36.73 5.84
C ASN A 435 10.50 -37.08 4.66
N ASP A 436 9.84 -36.09 4.05
CA ASP A 436 8.90 -36.26 2.94
C ASP A 436 9.65 -36.50 1.61
N LYS A 437 10.40 -37.61 1.53
CA LYS A 437 10.90 -38.15 0.26
C LYS A 437 9.75 -38.54 -0.69
N GLN A 438 8.54 -38.77 -0.16
CA GLN A 438 7.41 -39.31 -0.93
C GLN A 438 6.70 -38.30 -1.84
N SER A 439 6.75 -36.99 -1.56
CA SER A 439 6.02 -35.99 -2.35
C SER A 439 6.78 -35.53 -3.61
N ASN A 440 8.11 -35.51 -3.55
CA ASN A 440 8.93 -35.06 -4.67
C ASN A 440 9.03 -36.14 -5.78
N ASP A 441 9.07 -37.43 -5.41
CA ASP A 441 9.09 -38.53 -6.38
C ASP A 441 7.78 -38.63 -7.20
N LYS A 442 6.63 -38.26 -6.61
CA LYS A 442 5.34 -38.23 -7.31
C LYS A 442 5.21 -37.03 -8.26
N LEU A 443 5.82 -35.89 -7.91
CA LEU A 443 5.82 -34.72 -8.78
C LEU A 443 6.80 -34.88 -9.95
N GLN A 444 7.99 -35.44 -9.71
CA GLN A 444 8.95 -35.73 -10.77
C GLN A 444 8.46 -36.84 -11.72
N SER A 445 7.71 -37.83 -11.24
CA SER A 445 7.10 -38.83 -12.12
C SER A 445 5.98 -38.26 -12.98
N THR A 446 5.18 -37.32 -12.45
CA THR A 446 4.11 -36.64 -13.20
C THR A 446 4.67 -35.69 -14.27
N ILE A 447 5.77 -34.99 -13.98
CA ILE A 447 6.47 -34.15 -14.98
C ILE A 447 7.13 -35.02 -16.05
N LYS A 448 7.78 -36.13 -15.67
CA LYS A 448 8.36 -37.08 -16.64
C LYS A 448 7.29 -37.73 -17.53
N SER A 449 6.09 -38.00 -17.01
CA SER A 449 4.98 -38.49 -17.85
C SER A 449 4.42 -37.43 -18.80
N PHE A 450 4.45 -36.15 -18.41
CA PHE A 450 4.01 -35.03 -19.26
C PHE A 450 5.00 -34.71 -20.38
N ILE A 451 6.31 -34.90 -20.16
CA ILE A 451 7.34 -34.69 -21.18
C ILE A 451 7.40 -35.86 -22.18
N LYS A 452 6.96 -37.06 -21.79
CA LYS A 452 6.93 -38.24 -22.66
C LYS A 452 5.82 -38.23 -23.73
N THR A 453 4.90 -37.27 -23.72
CA THR A 453 3.77 -37.23 -24.66
C THR A 453 4.04 -36.52 -25.99
N ASP A 454 5.18 -35.83 -26.16
CA ASP A 454 5.61 -35.31 -27.46
C ASP A 454 6.74 -36.19 -28.01
N GLY A 455 6.40 -37.05 -28.97
CA GLY A 455 7.24 -38.14 -29.47
C GLY A 455 8.57 -37.72 -30.08
N MET A 456 9.57 -37.53 -29.23
CA MET A 456 10.97 -37.38 -29.61
C MET A 456 11.77 -38.50 -28.93
N GLU A 457 11.89 -39.62 -29.63
CA GLU A 457 12.61 -40.81 -29.18
C GLU A 457 14.13 -40.65 -29.35
N ASP A 458 14.82 -40.94 -28.24
CA ASP A 458 16.07 -41.72 -28.16
C ASP A 458 17.40 -41.07 -28.59
N TYR A 459 17.98 -40.27 -27.68
CA TYR A 459 19.44 -40.20 -27.46
C TYR A 459 19.73 -39.68 -26.03
N THR A 460 19.71 -40.55 -25.02
CA THR A 460 20.35 -40.23 -23.73
C THR A 460 21.15 -41.42 -23.21
N ASN A 461 22.47 -41.32 -23.34
CA ASN A 461 23.42 -42.10 -22.54
C ASN A 461 23.17 -41.80 -21.05
N ASP A 462 22.90 -42.84 -20.27
CA ASP A 462 22.79 -42.84 -18.82
C ASP A 462 24.17 -42.59 -18.17
N GLU A 463 24.69 -41.37 -18.26
CA GLU A 463 25.67 -40.90 -17.28
C GLU A 463 24.90 -40.59 -15.99
N LYS A 464 25.09 -41.43 -14.97
CA LYS A 464 24.68 -41.15 -13.59
C LYS A 464 25.41 -39.91 -13.08
N VAL A 465 24.89 -38.73 -13.45
CA VAL A 465 25.27 -37.47 -12.80
C VAL A 465 24.79 -37.57 -11.36
N SER A 466 25.73 -37.81 -10.45
CA SER A 466 25.48 -37.78 -9.01
C SER A 466 24.89 -36.42 -8.66
N LYS A 467 23.61 -36.38 -8.26
CA LYS A 467 22.98 -35.17 -7.76
C LYS A 467 23.84 -34.63 -6.60
N PRO A 468 24.24 -33.35 -6.63
CA PRO A 468 25.03 -32.77 -5.55
C PRO A 468 24.23 -32.91 -4.24
N GLU A 469 24.89 -33.44 -3.20
CA GLU A 469 24.32 -33.47 -1.86
C GLU A 469 24.04 -32.03 -1.41
N GLN A 470 22.77 -31.63 -1.43
CA GLN A 470 22.37 -30.34 -0.89
C GLN A 470 22.62 -30.31 0.62
N GLU A 471 23.42 -29.34 1.07
CA GLU A 471 23.65 -29.07 2.49
C GLU A 471 22.31 -28.82 3.20
N LYS A 472 22.02 -29.66 4.19
CA LYS A 472 20.79 -29.60 4.98
C LYS A 472 20.66 -28.25 5.69
N GLY A 473 19.56 -27.55 5.43
CA GLY A 473 19.19 -26.30 6.12
C GLY A 473 19.62 -25.02 5.41
N LYS A 474 20.32 -25.10 4.28
CA LYS A 474 20.59 -23.93 3.45
C LYS A 474 19.32 -23.54 2.67
N PRO A 475 18.93 -22.24 2.64
CA PRO A 475 17.81 -21.80 1.82
C PRO A 475 18.06 -22.09 0.33
N GLN A 476 17.03 -22.53 -0.38
CA GLN A 476 17.08 -22.62 -1.84
C GLN A 476 16.80 -21.24 -2.42
N ILE A 477 17.69 -20.79 -3.31
CA ILE A 477 17.59 -19.48 -3.95
C ILE A 477 17.57 -19.69 -5.45
N LEU A 478 16.61 -19.04 -6.11
CA LEU A 478 16.54 -18.94 -7.56
C LEU A 478 16.55 -17.46 -7.93
N VAL A 479 17.51 -17.06 -8.76
CA VAL A 479 17.60 -15.71 -9.31
C VAL A 479 17.11 -15.76 -10.75
N SER A 480 16.26 -14.81 -11.14
CA SER A 480 15.80 -14.65 -12.51
C SER A 480 15.95 -13.19 -12.92
N ARG A 481 16.70 -12.95 -14.00
CA ARG A 481 16.88 -11.62 -14.60
C ARG A 481 15.63 -11.25 -15.39
N VAL A 482 15.15 -10.03 -15.20
CA VAL A 482 14.11 -9.36 -15.98
C VAL A 482 14.75 -8.14 -16.62
N SER A 483 14.67 -8.04 -17.95
CA SER A 483 15.23 -6.92 -18.70
C SER A 483 14.15 -6.17 -19.45
N LEU A 484 14.19 -4.84 -19.43
CA LEU A 484 13.25 -4.00 -20.17
C LEU A 484 13.29 -4.27 -21.68
N ASP A 485 14.48 -4.59 -22.19
CA ASP A 485 14.77 -4.82 -23.60
C ASP A 485 14.82 -6.32 -23.96
N ASP A 486 14.25 -7.20 -23.11
CA ASP A 486 14.13 -8.63 -23.43
C ASP A 486 13.38 -8.82 -24.76
N PRO A 487 13.97 -9.47 -25.77
CA PRO A 487 13.38 -9.55 -27.12
C PRO A 487 12.10 -10.40 -27.16
N ALA A 488 11.95 -11.36 -26.25
CA ALA A 488 10.81 -12.26 -26.18
C ALA A 488 9.65 -11.62 -25.40
N LEU A 489 9.95 -10.96 -24.29
CA LEU A 489 8.93 -10.40 -23.40
C LEU A 489 8.63 -8.92 -23.65
N GLN A 490 9.54 -8.19 -24.28
CA GLN A 490 9.40 -6.79 -24.72
C GLN A 490 8.79 -5.90 -23.64
N HIS A 491 9.28 -6.00 -22.40
CA HIS A 491 8.65 -5.37 -21.23
C HIS A 491 8.49 -3.85 -21.41
N LYS A 492 9.48 -3.17 -22.00
CA LYS A 492 9.42 -1.73 -22.30
C LYS A 492 8.31 -1.37 -23.29
N THR A 493 8.21 -2.10 -24.39
CA THR A 493 7.14 -1.91 -25.38
C THR A 493 5.79 -2.17 -24.75
N ASN A 494 5.62 -3.34 -24.10
CA ASN A 494 4.38 -3.76 -23.48
C ASN A 494 3.93 -2.83 -22.34
N TRP A 495 4.87 -2.20 -21.63
CA TRP A 495 4.55 -1.13 -20.67
C TRP A 495 3.77 -0.02 -21.35
N THR A 496 4.29 0.52 -22.45
CA THR A 496 3.70 1.66 -23.16
C THR A 496 2.44 1.30 -23.95
N THR A 497 2.39 0.12 -24.57
CA THR A 497 1.32 -0.25 -25.51
C THR A 497 0.17 -1.00 -24.83
N ILE A 498 0.38 -1.62 -23.66
CA ILE A 498 -0.63 -2.47 -23.02
C ILE A 498 -0.85 -2.10 -21.55
N VAL A 499 0.19 -2.13 -20.72
CA VAL A 499 0.04 -1.99 -19.27
C VAL A 499 -0.46 -0.59 -18.91
N LEU A 500 0.19 0.46 -19.44
CA LEU A 500 -0.13 1.84 -19.10
C LEU A 500 -1.51 2.29 -19.62
N PRO A 501 -1.93 1.97 -20.87
CA PRO A 501 -3.30 2.26 -21.32
C PRO A 501 -4.39 1.55 -20.48
N ARG A 502 -4.16 0.29 -20.09
CA ARG A 502 -5.11 -0.43 -19.23
C ARG A 502 -5.15 0.12 -17.81
N LEU A 503 -3.99 0.46 -17.25
CA LEU A 503 -3.90 1.14 -15.96
C LEU A 503 -4.66 2.46 -16.01
N ARG A 504 -4.47 3.26 -17.06
CA ARG A 504 -5.21 4.51 -17.30
C ARG A 504 -6.72 4.28 -17.31
N ALA A 505 -7.20 3.30 -18.08
CA ALA A 505 -8.64 2.97 -18.14
C ALA A 505 -9.20 2.55 -16.77
N PHE A 506 -8.44 1.78 -15.98
CA PHE A 506 -8.83 1.42 -14.61
C PHE A 506 -8.92 2.66 -13.71
N VAL A 507 -7.96 3.59 -13.82
CA VAL A 507 -7.96 4.85 -13.08
C VAL A 507 -9.15 5.73 -13.48
N ASP A 508 -9.49 5.80 -14.77
CA ASP A 508 -10.69 6.50 -15.25
C ASP A 508 -11.95 5.92 -14.62
N ALA A 509 -12.06 4.60 -14.50
CA ALA A 509 -13.17 3.94 -13.83
C ALA A 509 -13.24 4.31 -12.33
N VAL A 510 -12.11 4.37 -11.62
CA VAL A 510 -12.05 4.82 -10.22
C VAL A 510 -12.65 6.22 -10.06
N TYR A 511 -12.23 7.18 -10.90
CA TYR A 511 -12.74 8.55 -10.82
C TYR A 511 -14.22 8.65 -11.23
N SER A 512 -14.63 7.90 -12.26
CA SER A 512 -16.05 7.81 -12.67
C SER A 512 -16.93 7.35 -11.50
N ILE A 513 -16.54 6.25 -10.85
CA ILE A 513 -17.25 5.73 -9.67
C ILE A 513 -17.20 6.74 -8.53
N ARG A 514 -16.04 7.30 -8.21
CA ARG A 514 -15.89 8.27 -7.11
C ARG A 514 -16.85 9.46 -7.26
N SER A 515 -17.02 9.97 -8.47
CA SER A 515 -17.86 11.12 -8.79
C SER A 515 -19.38 10.84 -8.79
N SER A 516 -19.80 9.58 -8.68
CA SER A 516 -21.20 9.16 -8.82
C SER A 516 -21.69 8.39 -7.59
N ASP A 517 -22.63 8.98 -6.85
CA ASP A 517 -23.23 8.36 -5.65
C ASP A 517 -23.84 6.99 -5.97
N ASP A 518 -24.58 6.87 -7.06
CA ASP A 518 -25.19 5.61 -7.53
C ASP A 518 -24.15 4.51 -7.76
N LEU A 519 -23.02 4.84 -8.42
CA LEU A 519 -21.96 3.87 -8.68
C LEU A 519 -21.24 3.47 -7.39
N ARG A 520 -20.99 4.42 -6.48
CA ARG A 520 -20.39 4.12 -5.17
C ARG A 520 -21.29 3.21 -4.33
N TYR A 521 -22.60 3.46 -4.32
CA TYR A 521 -23.56 2.62 -3.60
C TYR A 521 -23.67 1.23 -4.19
N ARG A 522 -23.70 1.10 -5.53
CA ARG A 522 -23.66 -0.21 -6.21
C ARG A 522 -22.37 -0.98 -5.88
N LEU A 523 -21.22 -0.29 -5.87
CA LEU A 523 -19.94 -0.91 -5.48
C LEU A 523 -19.97 -1.40 -4.02
N LEU A 524 -20.48 -0.60 -3.08
CA LEU A 524 -20.56 -0.99 -1.67
C LEU A 524 -21.55 -2.14 -1.44
N ALA A 525 -22.74 -2.05 -2.02
CA ALA A 525 -23.77 -3.08 -1.91
C ALA A 525 -23.25 -4.41 -2.45
N SER A 526 -22.67 -4.41 -3.65
CA SER A 526 -22.08 -5.61 -4.23
C SER A 526 -20.90 -6.14 -3.40
N SER A 527 -20.05 -5.28 -2.84
CA SER A 527 -18.91 -5.70 -2.01
C SER A 527 -19.32 -6.27 -0.65
N SER A 528 -20.51 -5.93 -0.16
CA SER A 528 -21.01 -6.40 1.16
C SER A 528 -21.47 -7.86 1.16
N GLU A 529 -21.69 -8.45 -0.02
CA GLU A 529 -22.13 -9.83 -0.18
C GLU A 529 -20.97 -10.84 0.05
N SER A 530 -20.65 -11.09 1.33
CA SER A 530 -19.92 -12.20 2.00
C SER A 530 -18.84 -13.07 1.31
N GLU A 531 -18.41 -12.85 0.06
CA GLU A 531 -17.43 -13.69 -0.64
C GLU A 531 -16.26 -12.87 -1.18
N LEU A 532 -15.13 -13.54 -1.46
CA LEU A 532 -13.89 -12.95 -2.00
C LEU A 532 -14.14 -12.21 -3.33
N GLY A 533 -14.63 -10.96 -3.23
CA GLY A 533 -15.26 -10.26 -4.34
C GLY A 533 -16.50 -11.04 -4.77
N SER A 534 -17.68 -10.66 -4.27
CA SER A 534 -18.93 -11.26 -4.72
C SER A 534 -18.99 -11.28 -6.25
N VAL A 535 -19.68 -12.27 -6.83
CA VAL A 535 -19.89 -12.31 -8.29
C VAL A 535 -20.46 -10.98 -8.79
N ALA A 536 -21.35 -10.36 -8.01
CA ALA A 536 -21.91 -9.04 -8.29
C ALA A 536 -20.83 -7.92 -8.33
N ALA A 537 -19.85 -7.94 -7.43
CA ALA A 537 -18.78 -6.93 -7.41
C ALA A 537 -17.84 -7.06 -8.61
N TRP A 538 -17.60 -8.29 -9.08
CA TRP A 538 -16.87 -8.54 -10.32
C TRP A 538 -17.65 -8.17 -11.57
N GLU A 539 -18.95 -8.48 -11.61
CA GLU A 539 -19.83 -8.05 -12.70
C GLU A 539 -19.86 -6.52 -12.78
N PHE A 540 -20.00 -5.84 -11.65
CA PHE A 540 -19.90 -4.38 -11.57
C PHE A 540 -18.55 -3.88 -12.11
N LEU A 541 -17.43 -4.49 -11.72
CA LEU A 541 -16.11 -4.12 -12.23
C LEU A 541 -16.00 -4.33 -13.75
N HIS A 542 -16.57 -5.40 -14.30
CA HIS A 542 -16.59 -5.64 -15.75
C HIS A 542 -17.44 -4.63 -16.51
N GLU A 543 -18.53 -4.14 -15.92
CA GLU A 543 -19.29 -3.03 -16.53
C GLU A 543 -18.43 -1.77 -16.65
N GLN A 544 -17.63 -1.47 -15.63
CA GLN A 544 -16.78 -0.27 -15.61
C GLN A 544 -15.49 -0.43 -16.41
N CYS A 545 -14.99 -1.66 -16.53
CA CYS A 545 -13.77 -2.01 -17.25
C CYS A 545 -13.99 -3.24 -18.16
N PRO A 546 -14.71 -3.12 -19.30
CA PRO A 546 -15.12 -4.26 -20.11
C PRO A 546 -13.97 -5.15 -20.60
N TRP A 547 -12.79 -4.56 -20.82
CA TRP A 547 -11.59 -5.27 -21.28
C TRP A 547 -11.06 -6.30 -20.26
N LEU A 548 -11.43 -6.19 -18.96
CA LEU A 548 -11.04 -7.17 -17.94
C LEU A 548 -11.67 -8.56 -18.16
N THR A 549 -12.80 -8.64 -18.88
CA THR A 549 -13.47 -9.90 -19.20
C THR A 549 -12.60 -10.86 -20.02
N GLN A 550 -11.59 -10.32 -20.72
CA GLN A 550 -10.65 -11.07 -21.55
C GLN A 550 -9.35 -11.42 -20.81
N CYS A 551 -9.23 -11.06 -19.53
CA CYS A 551 -8.00 -11.20 -18.76
C CYS A 551 -8.02 -12.42 -17.81
N ASP A 552 -6.85 -12.98 -17.47
CA ASP A 552 -6.71 -14.01 -16.43
C ASP A 552 -6.72 -13.35 -15.04
N THR A 553 -7.93 -12.99 -14.58
CA THR A 553 -8.17 -12.45 -13.25
C THR A 553 -8.62 -13.54 -12.29
N ALA A 554 -8.68 -13.23 -10.98
CA ALA A 554 -9.20 -14.16 -9.98
C ALA A 554 -10.65 -14.61 -10.29
N PHE A 555 -11.46 -13.75 -10.92
CA PHE A 555 -12.84 -14.07 -11.30
C PHE A 555 -12.96 -15.22 -12.29
N SER A 556 -12.12 -15.22 -13.34
CA SER A 556 -12.13 -16.25 -14.38
C SER A 556 -11.98 -17.66 -13.78
N ARG A 557 -11.28 -17.77 -12.65
CA ARG A 557 -11.07 -19.03 -11.92
C ARG A 557 -12.24 -19.41 -11.02
N VAL A 558 -12.88 -18.42 -10.37
CA VAL A 558 -14.10 -18.65 -9.58
C VAL A 558 -15.18 -19.24 -10.49
N LYS A 559 -15.41 -18.63 -11.65
CA LYS A 559 -16.42 -19.09 -12.62
C LYS A 559 -16.17 -20.51 -13.15
N GLN A 560 -14.90 -20.86 -13.38
CA GLN A 560 -14.51 -22.21 -13.80
C GLN A 560 -14.70 -23.27 -12.70
N SER A 561 -14.59 -22.87 -11.42
CA SER A 561 -14.78 -23.82 -10.30
C SER A 561 -16.25 -24.08 -9.96
N SER A 562 -17.16 -23.19 -10.37
CA SER A 562 -18.60 -23.32 -10.18
C SER A 562 -19.34 -24.03 -11.32
N ALA A 563 -18.69 -24.15 -12.49
CA ALA A 563 -19.19 -24.88 -13.66
C ALA A 563 -18.70 -26.33 -13.64
#